data_AF-A0A497DV76-F1
#
_entry.id   AF-A0A497DV76-F1
#
_cell.length_a   1.000
_cell.length_b   1.000
_cell.length_c   1.000
_cell.angle_alpha   90.00
_cell.angle_beta   90.00
_cell.angle_gamma   90.00
#
_symmetry.space_group_name_H-M   'P 1'
#
loop_
_entity.id
_entity.type
_entity.pdbx_description
1 polymer ?
#
loop_
_entity_poly.entity_id
_entity_poly.type
_entity_poly.pdbx_seq_one_letter_code
_entity_poly.pdbx_strand_id
1 'polypeptide(L)'
;MRKEQKRIFFKIKRDFIIRYFSLKKEGMTLIEALVGIALVAIAVIGLAQLFTFGILNNSRANKMANATFLAQQQIEFLRNLTGVELSALSGGNLDEQIDINNDGTFDYRRITVLESQGSYTEIRVLVFGPAQISTQRDELLANPFQHRVMADIRTIVAR
;
A
#
# COMPACT_ATOMS: atom_id res chain seq x y z
N MET A 1 -11.14 -48.25 -62.27
CA MET A 1 -10.04 -48.86 -61.47
C MET A 1 -9.20 -47.89 -60.62
N ARG A 2 -8.85 -46.66 -61.04
CA ARG A 2 -7.94 -45.76 -60.28
C ARG A 2 -8.46 -45.16 -58.96
N LYS A 3 -9.78 -45.07 -58.73
CA LYS A 3 -10.36 -44.42 -57.54
C LYS A 3 -10.37 -45.32 -56.29
N GLU A 4 -10.51 -46.64 -56.44
CA GLU A 4 -10.52 -47.56 -55.29
C GLU A 4 -9.13 -47.74 -54.67
N GLN A 5 -8.08 -47.82 -55.49
CA GLN A 5 -6.72 -47.97 -54.99
C GLN A 5 -6.25 -46.76 -54.17
N LYS A 6 -6.67 -45.54 -54.52
CA LYS A 6 -6.39 -44.33 -53.71
C LYS A 6 -7.10 -44.36 -52.35
N ARG A 7 -8.32 -44.92 -52.27
CA ARG A 7 -9.03 -45.06 -50.98
C ARG A 7 -8.35 -46.08 -50.07
N ILE A 8 -7.92 -47.21 -50.63
CA ILE A 8 -7.22 -48.25 -49.87
C ILE A 8 -5.87 -47.73 -49.35
N PHE A 9 -5.10 -47.03 -50.19
CA PHE A 9 -3.83 -46.45 -49.77
C PHE A 9 -4.01 -45.37 -48.68
N PHE A 10 -5.06 -44.55 -48.78
CA PHE A 10 -5.38 -43.57 -47.75
C PHE A 10 -5.83 -44.24 -46.43
N LYS A 11 -6.60 -45.33 -46.50
CA LYS A 11 -7.03 -46.10 -45.32
C LYS A 11 -5.85 -46.76 -44.62
N ILE A 12 -4.94 -47.39 -45.37
CA ILE A 12 -3.72 -48.01 -44.83
C ILE A 12 -2.80 -46.96 -44.20
N LYS A 13 -2.60 -45.81 -44.85
CA LYS A 13 -1.79 -44.72 -44.29
C LYS A 13 -2.41 -44.14 -43.01
N ARG A 14 -3.74 -44.01 -42.98
CA ARG A 14 -4.49 -43.53 -41.80
C ARG A 14 -4.41 -44.53 -40.64
N ASP A 15 -4.59 -45.81 -40.91
CA ASP A 15 -4.56 -46.86 -39.88
C ASP A 15 -3.13 -47.07 -39.34
N PHE A 16 -2.10 -46.87 -40.17
CA PHE A 16 -0.70 -46.89 -39.75
C PHE A 16 -0.34 -45.69 -38.84
N ILE A 17 -0.85 -44.49 -39.16
CA ILE A 17 -0.66 -43.28 -38.33
C ILE A 17 -1.39 -43.41 -36.99
N ILE A 18 -2.61 -43.95 -36.98
CA ILE A 18 -3.39 -44.17 -35.74
C ILE A 18 -2.69 -45.19 -34.83
N ARG A 19 -2.04 -46.22 -35.41
CA ARG A 19 -1.33 -47.25 -34.62
C ARG A 19 0.00 -46.77 -34.04
N TYR A 20 0.67 -45.80 -34.68
CA TYR A 20 1.87 -45.16 -34.14
C TYR A 20 1.57 -44.23 -32.94
N PHE A 21 0.32 -43.76 -32.84
CA PHE A 21 -0.22 -43.00 -31.71
C PHE A 21 -0.93 -43.87 -30.67
N SER A 22 -0.64 -45.18 -30.62
CA SER A 22 -0.89 -45.95 -29.40
C SER A 22 0.11 -45.51 -28.33
N LEU A 23 -0.14 -44.31 -27.79
CA LEU A 23 0.52 -43.73 -26.64
C LEU A 23 0.64 -44.83 -25.59
N LYS A 24 1.89 -45.23 -25.31
CA LYS A 24 2.23 -46.06 -24.18
C LYS A 24 1.61 -45.37 -22.96
N LYS A 25 0.54 -45.95 -22.40
CA LYS A 25 -0.12 -45.43 -21.20
C LYS A 25 0.81 -45.69 -20.03
N GLU A 26 1.87 -44.90 -19.92
CA GLU A 26 2.73 -44.88 -18.76
C GLU A 26 1.92 -44.20 -17.64
N GLY A 27 1.71 -44.92 -16.54
CA GLY A 27 1.06 -44.37 -15.36
C GLY A 27 1.94 -43.30 -14.72
N MET A 28 1.33 -42.36 -13.98
CA MET A 28 2.07 -41.35 -13.23
C MET A 28 3.01 -42.03 -12.24
N THR A 29 4.28 -41.63 -12.26
CA THR A 29 5.25 -42.17 -11.30
C THR A 29 5.10 -41.47 -9.94
N LEU A 30 5.40 -42.18 -8.85
CA LEU A 30 5.36 -41.59 -7.51
C LEU A 30 6.30 -40.38 -7.38
N ILE A 31 7.45 -40.43 -8.04
CA ILE A 31 8.43 -39.33 -8.01
C ILE A 31 7.92 -38.09 -8.74
N GLU A 32 7.23 -38.26 -9.88
CA GLU A 32 6.62 -37.14 -10.62
C GLU A 32 5.50 -36.48 -9.79
N ALA A 33 4.66 -37.27 -9.12
CA ALA A 33 3.66 -36.75 -8.21
C ALA A 33 4.28 -35.96 -7.05
N LEU A 34 5.34 -36.49 -6.43
CA LEU A 34 6.06 -35.82 -5.33
C LEU A 34 6.71 -34.51 -5.78
N VAL A 35 7.37 -34.51 -6.94
CA VAL A 35 7.96 -33.30 -7.52
C VAL A 35 6.88 -32.28 -7.86
N GLY A 36 5.75 -32.71 -8.44
CA GLY A 36 4.62 -31.83 -8.75
C GLY A 36 4.03 -31.18 -7.50
N ILE A 37 3.77 -31.95 -6.44
CA ILE A 37 3.27 -31.41 -5.16
C ILE A 37 4.29 -30.44 -4.53
N ALA A 38 5.59 -30.77 -4.58
CA ALA A 38 6.63 -29.90 -4.06
C ALA A 38 6.69 -28.55 -4.81
N LEU A 39 6.59 -28.57 -6.14
CA LEU A 39 6.57 -27.36 -6.96
C LEU A 39 5.33 -26.50 -6.69
N VAL A 40 4.16 -27.13 -6.56
CA VAL A 40 2.92 -26.43 -6.19
C VAL A 40 3.03 -25.81 -4.81
N ALA A 41 3.58 -26.52 -3.83
CA ALA A 41 3.77 -25.99 -2.48
C ALA A 41 4.65 -24.73 -2.47
N ILE A 42 5.78 -24.74 -3.19
CA ILE A 42 6.66 -23.57 -3.32
C ILE A 42 5.91 -22.40 -3.96
N ALA A 43 5.15 -22.64 -5.02
CA ALA A 43 4.36 -21.60 -5.69
C ALA A 43 3.31 -20.98 -4.76
N VAL A 44 2.58 -21.80 -3.99
CA VAL A 44 1.55 -21.33 -3.05
C VAL A 44 2.16 -20.50 -1.92
N ILE A 45 3.34 -20.89 -1.41
CA ILE A 45 4.04 -20.11 -0.38
C ILE A 45 4.41 -18.72 -0.91
N GLY A 46 4.93 -18.63 -2.14
CA GLY A 46 5.24 -17.35 -2.77
C GLY A 46 4.00 -16.45 -2.93
N LEU A 47 2.87 -17.02 -3.35
CA LEU A 47 1.60 -16.30 -3.45
C LEU A 47 1.08 -15.80 -2.09
N ALA A 48 1.20 -16.62 -1.04
CA ALA A 48 0.76 -16.24 0.31
C ALA A 48 1.55 -15.03 0.85
N GLN A 49 2.85 -14.95 0.57
CA GLN A 49 3.68 -13.82 0.94
C GLN A 49 3.27 -12.55 0.20
N LEU A 50 3.05 -12.62 -1.12
CA LEU A 50 2.61 -11.49 -1.93
C LEU A 50 1.24 -10.96 -1.48
N PHE A 51 0.33 -11.86 -1.13
CA PHE A 51 -0.99 -11.49 -0.59
C PHE A 51 -0.87 -10.73 0.73
N THR A 52 -0.08 -11.25 1.67
CA THR A 52 0.16 -10.61 2.97
C THR A 52 0.80 -9.24 2.80
N PHE A 53 1.80 -9.14 1.91
CA PHE A 53 2.43 -7.87 1.57
C PHE A 53 1.44 -6.87 0.97
N GLY A 54 0.55 -7.33 0.08
CA GLY A 54 -0.51 -6.51 -0.51
C GLY A 54 -1.44 -5.91 0.53
N ILE A 55 -1.90 -6.71 1.50
CA ILE A 55 -2.75 -6.24 2.61
C ILE A 55 -2.03 -5.18 3.44
N LEU A 56 -0.78 -5.45 3.85
CA LEU A 56 0.00 -4.52 4.67
C LEU A 56 0.25 -3.19 3.95
N ASN A 57 0.55 -3.26 2.66
CA ASN A 57 0.77 -2.06 1.85
C ASN A 57 -0.52 -1.25 1.67
N ASN A 58 -1.66 -1.91 1.44
CA ASN A 58 -2.96 -1.24 1.34
C ASN A 58 -3.34 -0.58 2.67
N SER A 59 -3.19 -1.29 3.79
CA SER A 59 -3.45 -0.73 5.12
C SER A 59 -2.58 0.51 5.41
N ARG A 60 -1.28 0.44 5.07
CA ARG A 60 -0.37 1.59 5.20
C ARG A 60 -0.79 2.75 4.31
N ALA A 61 -1.16 2.49 3.05
CA ALA A 61 -1.61 3.52 2.12
C ALA A 61 -2.88 4.22 2.63
N ASN A 62 -3.86 3.48 3.15
CA ASN A 62 -5.06 4.05 3.74
C ASN A 62 -4.72 4.96 4.94
N LYS A 63 -3.79 4.52 5.80
CA LYS A 63 -3.35 5.34 6.94
C LYS A 63 -2.67 6.64 6.50
N MET A 64 -1.83 6.60 5.47
CA MET A 64 -1.17 7.78 4.90
C MET A 64 -2.16 8.71 4.21
N ALA A 65 -3.17 8.18 3.52
CA ALA A 65 -4.23 8.97 2.90
C ALA A 65 -5.04 9.74 3.96
N ASN A 66 -5.47 9.07 5.04
CA ASN A 66 -6.17 9.72 6.15
C ASN A 66 -5.29 10.78 6.84
N ALA A 67 -4.03 10.48 7.11
CA ALA A 67 -3.08 11.45 7.67
C ALA A 67 -2.91 12.68 6.78
N THR A 68 -2.83 12.49 5.46
CA THR A 68 -2.75 13.57 4.48
C THR A 68 -4.01 14.42 4.48
N PHE A 69 -5.19 13.79 4.52
CA PHE A 69 -6.47 14.49 4.62
C PHE A 69 -6.56 15.33 5.90
N LEU A 70 -6.17 14.78 7.06
CA LEU A 70 -6.14 15.51 8.32
C LEU A 70 -5.17 16.71 8.29
N ALA A 71 -4.02 16.55 7.63
CA ALA A 71 -3.07 17.64 7.45
C ALA A 71 -3.63 18.73 6.53
N GLN A 72 -4.24 18.33 5.41
CA GLN A 72 -4.87 19.26 4.46
C GLN A 72 -6.01 20.05 5.12
N GLN A 73 -6.92 19.38 5.83
CA GLN A 73 -8.00 20.03 6.56
C GLN A 73 -7.47 21.09 7.53
N GLN A 74 -6.38 20.79 8.25
CA GLN A 74 -5.77 21.74 9.17
C GLN A 74 -5.17 22.94 8.44
N ILE A 75 -4.48 22.72 7.32
CA ILE A 75 -3.95 23.80 6.48
C ILE A 75 -5.08 24.70 5.97
N GLU A 76 -6.18 24.11 5.50
CA GLU A 76 -7.33 24.85 4.99
C GLU A 76 -7.99 25.67 6.10
N PHE A 77 -8.13 25.11 7.30
CA PHE A 77 -8.61 25.84 8.47
C PHE A 77 -7.72 27.05 8.78
N LEU A 78 -6.40 26.85 8.90
CA LEU A 78 -5.46 27.92 9.24
C LEU A 78 -5.37 29.01 8.17
N ARG A 79 -5.54 28.63 6.90
CA ARG A 79 -5.57 29.57 5.77
C ARG A 79 -6.79 30.50 5.81
N ASN A 80 -7.90 30.04 6.38
CA ASN A 80 -9.13 30.83 6.49
C ASN A 80 -9.14 31.80 7.68
N LEU A 81 -8.26 31.62 8.66
CA LEU A 81 -8.09 32.57 9.77
C LEU A 81 -7.52 33.90 9.27
N THR A 82 -7.63 34.99 10.02
CA THR A 82 -6.97 36.28 9.74
C THR A 82 -5.51 36.31 10.22
N GLY A 83 -4.73 37.33 9.85
CA GLY A 83 -3.34 37.48 10.32
C GLY A 83 -3.23 37.63 11.85
N VAL A 84 -4.18 38.36 12.46
CA VAL A 84 -4.24 38.54 13.92
C VAL A 84 -4.57 37.23 14.63
N GLU A 85 -5.56 36.48 14.15
CA GLU A 85 -5.93 35.17 14.72
C GLU A 85 -4.80 34.15 14.58
N LEU A 86 -4.13 34.13 13.42
CA LEU A 86 -3.01 33.21 13.20
C LEU A 86 -1.81 33.55 14.11
N SER A 87 -1.53 34.83 14.34
CA SER A 87 -0.48 35.26 15.28
C SER A 87 -0.85 34.99 16.74
N ALA A 88 -2.14 35.00 17.09
CA ALA A 88 -2.58 34.58 18.43
C ALA A 88 -2.37 33.07 18.65
N LEU A 89 -2.55 32.26 17.59
CA LEU A 89 -2.35 30.81 17.64
C LEU A 89 -0.88 30.38 17.66
N SER A 90 0.04 31.19 17.13
CA SER A 90 1.47 30.82 17.10
C SER A 90 2.11 30.76 18.50
N GLY A 91 1.52 31.43 19.50
CA GLY A 91 1.88 31.27 20.91
C GLY A 91 1.30 30.00 21.57
N GLY A 92 0.45 29.26 20.87
CA GLY A 92 -0.22 28.05 21.37
C GLY A 92 0.55 26.76 21.06
N ASN A 93 0.48 25.79 21.97
CA ASN A 93 0.92 24.42 21.72
C ASN A 93 -0.14 23.69 20.86
N LEU A 94 0.00 23.78 19.54
CA LEU A 94 -0.88 23.07 18.60
C LEU A 94 -0.40 21.62 18.41
N ASP A 95 -0.70 20.79 19.39
CA ASP A 95 -0.42 19.35 19.43
C ASP A 95 -1.70 18.60 19.79
N GLU A 96 -2.25 17.87 18.83
CA GLU A 96 -3.57 17.25 18.96
C GLU A 96 -3.46 15.73 18.79
N GLN A 97 -4.05 15.00 19.72
CA GLN A 97 -4.26 13.56 19.60
C GLN A 97 -5.67 13.34 19.04
N ILE A 98 -5.77 12.59 17.95
CA ILE A 98 -6.97 12.44 17.14
C ILE A 98 -7.39 10.99 17.18
N ASP A 99 -8.62 10.77 17.61
CA ASP A 99 -9.36 9.52 17.52
C ASP A 99 -10.44 9.73 16.44
N ILE A 100 -10.33 9.05 15.29
CA ILE A 100 -11.21 9.30 14.14
C ILE A 100 -12.56 8.60 14.33
N ASN A 101 -12.56 7.41 14.89
CA ASN A 101 -13.76 6.58 15.05
C ASN A 101 -14.37 6.68 16.46
N ASN A 102 -13.75 7.45 17.34
CA ASN A 102 -14.14 7.69 18.72
C ASN A 102 -14.27 6.39 19.53
N ASP A 103 -13.33 5.45 19.31
CA ASP A 103 -13.28 4.17 20.00
C ASP A 103 -12.49 4.21 21.33
N GLY A 104 -11.94 5.38 21.67
CA GLY A 104 -11.14 5.61 22.86
C GLY A 104 -9.63 5.41 22.63
N THR A 105 -9.21 5.04 21.42
CA THR A 105 -7.82 4.90 21.02
C THR A 105 -7.45 6.02 20.07
N PHE A 106 -6.38 6.77 20.38
CA PHE A 106 -5.89 7.77 19.44
C PHE A 106 -5.21 7.11 18.23
N ASP A 107 -5.78 7.34 17.05
CA ASP A 107 -5.27 6.86 15.78
C ASP A 107 -4.09 7.68 15.26
N TYR A 108 -4.14 8.99 15.49
CA TYR A 108 -3.19 9.95 14.93
C TYR A 108 -2.79 10.98 15.96
N ARG A 109 -1.61 11.56 15.74
CA ARG A 109 -1.20 12.80 16.38
C ARG A 109 -0.86 13.83 15.33
N ARG A 110 -1.50 14.99 15.39
CA ARG A 110 -1.26 16.11 14.50
C ARG A 110 -0.52 17.20 15.25
N ILE A 111 0.64 17.58 14.72
CA ILE A 111 1.45 18.67 15.24
C ILE A 111 1.45 19.79 14.21
N THR A 112 0.99 20.96 14.63
CA THR A 112 1.08 22.19 13.82
C THR A 112 2.19 23.06 14.35
N VAL A 113 3.01 23.56 13.45
CA VAL A 113 4.07 24.55 13.71
C VAL A 113 3.75 25.79 12.89
N LEU A 114 3.75 26.94 13.56
CA LEU A 114 3.51 28.25 12.97
C LEU A 114 4.75 29.10 13.19
N GLU A 115 5.41 29.51 12.11
CA GLU A 115 6.60 30.35 12.13
C GLU A 115 6.31 31.66 11.40
N SER A 116 6.03 32.73 12.15
CA SER A 116 5.77 34.05 11.60
C SER A 116 7.09 34.80 11.35
N GLN A 117 7.28 35.27 10.11
CA GLN A 117 8.46 35.96 9.62
C GLN A 117 8.00 37.26 8.94
N GLY A 118 7.81 38.33 9.72
CA GLY A 118 7.35 39.62 9.20
C GLY A 118 5.95 39.52 8.57
N SER A 119 5.87 39.64 7.24
CA SER A 119 4.62 39.68 6.47
C SER A 119 4.11 38.31 6.01
N TYR A 120 4.79 37.23 6.36
CA TYR A 120 4.32 35.88 6.08
C TYR A 120 4.42 34.97 7.30
N THR A 121 3.58 33.94 7.33
CA THR A 121 3.65 32.86 8.30
C THR A 121 3.80 31.55 7.55
N GLU A 122 4.87 30.81 7.85
CA GLU A 122 5.01 29.43 7.43
C GLU A 122 4.18 28.55 8.36
N ILE A 123 3.36 27.70 7.75
CA ILE A 123 2.54 26.73 8.44
C ILE A 123 3.06 25.36 8.03
N ARG A 124 3.45 24.56 9.02
CA ARG A 124 3.82 23.16 8.83
C ARG A 124 2.92 22.28 9.66
N VAL A 125 2.26 21.32 9.02
CA VAL A 125 1.41 20.33 9.69
C VAL A 125 2.01 18.96 9.47
N LEU A 126 2.38 18.31 10.57
CA LEU A 126 2.87 16.94 10.59
C LEU A 126 1.82 16.03 11.21
N VAL A 127 1.60 14.86 10.62
CA VAL A 127 0.71 13.84 11.16
C VAL A 127 1.48 12.54 11.35
N PHE A 128 1.45 12.04 12.57
CA PHE A 128 2.10 10.80 12.99
C PHE A 128 1.04 9.74 13.31
N GLY A 129 1.44 8.48 13.17
CA GLY A 129 0.60 7.36 13.59
C GLY A 129 0.56 7.19 15.12
N PRO A 130 -0.18 6.17 15.60
CA PRO A 130 -0.50 6.00 17.02
C PRO A 130 0.72 5.60 17.87
N ALA A 131 1.79 5.12 17.24
CA ALA A 131 3.04 4.81 17.93
C ALA A 131 3.74 6.05 18.52
N GLN A 132 3.37 7.26 18.08
CA GLN A 132 4.01 8.52 18.49
C GLN A 132 3.14 9.37 19.44
N ILE A 133 2.03 8.82 19.97
CA ILE A 133 1.13 9.54 20.90
C ILE A 133 1.89 10.04 22.13
N SER A 134 2.77 9.21 22.70
CA SER A 134 3.49 9.52 23.94
C SER A 134 4.92 10.05 23.74
N THR A 135 5.40 10.12 22.49
CA THR A 135 6.75 10.61 22.17
C THR A 135 6.83 12.12 22.43
N GLN A 136 7.99 12.66 22.81
CA GLN A 136 8.12 14.10 23.02
C GLN A 136 7.95 14.86 21.70
N ARG A 137 7.23 15.98 21.71
CA ARG A 137 6.97 16.82 20.52
C ARG A 137 8.27 17.24 19.83
N ASP A 138 9.25 17.71 20.60
CA ASP A 138 10.51 18.22 20.06
C ASP A 138 11.31 17.12 19.34
N GLU A 139 11.25 15.89 19.85
CA GLU A 139 11.86 14.71 19.22
C GLU A 139 11.22 14.41 17.86
N LEU A 140 9.89 14.48 17.78
CA LEU A 140 9.13 14.30 16.55
C LEU A 140 9.42 15.40 15.52
N LEU A 141 9.59 16.64 15.96
CA LEU A 141 9.91 17.79 15.10
C LEU A 141 11.35 17.75 14.60
N ALA A 142 12.29 17.28 15.43
CA ALA A 142 13.68 17.14 15.07
C ALA A 142 13.91 16.02 14.03
N ASN A 143 13.24 14.87 14.17
CA ASN A 143 13.45 13.71 13.30
C ASN A 143 12.15 13.09 12.72
N PRO A 144 11.30 13.82 11.98
CA PRO A 144 9.99 13.34 11.56
C PRO A 144 10.03 12.02 10.77
N PHE A 145 11.03 11.87 9.88
CA PHE A 145 11.19 10.67 9.05
C PHE A 145 11.54 9.42 9.87
N GLN A 146 12.37 9.55 10.91
CA GLN A 146 12.73 8.43 11.80
C GLN A 146 11.52 7.97 12.60
N HIS A 147 10.65 8.91 12.98
CA HIS A 147 9.38 8.64 13.65
C HIS A 147 8.23 8.28 12.69
N ARG A 148 8.56 7.97 11.42
CA ARG A 148 7.61 7.50 10.40
C ARG A 148 6.43 8.46 10.23
N VAL A 149 6.72 9.75 10.10
CA VAL A 149 5.73 10.76 9.72
C VAL A 149 4.91 10.27 8.53
N MET A 150 3.58 10.37 8.64
CA MET A 150 2.66 9.88 7.62
C MET A 150 2.27 10.98 6.64
N ALA A 151 2.20 12.23 7.11
CA ALA A 151 2.03 13.43 6.29
C ALA A 151 2.86 14.58 6.86
N ASP A 152 3.54 15.33 5.99
CA ASP A 152 4.26 16.57 6.31
C ASP A 152 3.91 17.58 5.21
N ILE A 153 3.01 18.51 5.52
CA ILE A 153 2.54 19.52 4.56
C ILE A 153 3.00 20.88 5.05
N ARG A 154 3.59 21.65 4.14
CA ARG A 154 4.05 23.01 4.38
C ARG A 154 3.35 23.98 3.44
N THR A 155 2.98 25.14 3.97
CA THR A 155 2.47 26.24 3.16
C THR A 155 2.90 27.57 3.76
N ILE A 156 2.86 28.61 2.95
CA ILE A 156 3.17 29.97 3.37
C ILE A 156 1.91 30.81 3.15
N VAL A 157 1.52 31.57 4.16
CA VAL A 157 0.43 32.53 4.07
C VAL A 157 1.03 33.92 4.28
N ALA A 158 0.91 34.78 3.27
CA ALA A 158 1.38 36.16 3.32
C ALA A 158 0.18 37.11 3.37
N ARG A 159 0.20 38.07 4.30
CA ARG A 159 -0.86 39.06 4.51
C ARG A 159 -0.41 40.18 5.43
#